data_AF-A0A175YEC5-F1
#
_entry.id   AF-A0A175YEC5-F1
#
_cell.length_a   1.000
_cell.length_b   1.000
_cell.length_c   1.000
_cell.angle_alpha   90.00
_cell.angle_beta   90.00
_cell.angle_gamma   90.00
#
_symmetry.space_group_name_H-M   'P 1'
#
loop_
_entity.id
_entity.type
_entity.pdbx_description
1 polymer ?
#
loop_
_entity_poly.entity_id
_entity_poly.type
_entity_poly.pdbx_seq_one_letter_code
_entity_poly.pdbx_strand_id
1 'polypeptide(L)'
;MKAYKSSGRSASSQPLKFAETSSHQRPVAVWSKNWIVGRWIVLVFLAFFLVVVDIQCFRLLRKYNPEDTVYGLFMMGLGSVVGFGFLGTQAQELVEDAKTVNDVPFWCYGLVSGRSN
;
A
#
# COMPACT_ATOMS: atom_id res chain seq x y z
N MET A 1 41.41 -6.82 67.51
CA MET A 1 41.27 -5.70 66.54
C MET A 1 40.50 -6.20 65.32
N LYS A 2 39.39 -5.55 64.96
CA LYS A 2 38.59 -5.82 63.76
C LYS A 2 39.05 -4.89 62.61
N ALA A 3 39.27 -5.45 61.42
CA ALA A 3 39.19 -4.76 60.11
C ALA A 3 39.17 -5.84 59.01
N TYR A 4 38.01 -6.17 58.44
CA TYR A 4 37.40 -5.66 57.20
C TYR A 4 37.71 -6.49 55.93
N LYS A 5 36.81 -7.45 55.72
CA LYS A 5 36.24 -8.04 54.49
C LYS A 5 36.78 -7.51 53.13
N SER A 6 37.26 -8.43 52.30
CA SER A 6 37.11 -8.38 50.83
C SER A 6 37.05 -9.81 50.29
N SER A 7 35.89 -10.20 49.76
CA SER A 7 35.63 -11.48 49.10
C SER A 7 34.86 -11.17 47.83
N GLY A 8 35.23 -11.81 46.73
CA GLY A 8 34.40 -11.80 45.52
C GLY A 8 35.16 -12.17 44.26
N ARG A 9 35.38 -13.47 44.05
CA ARG A 9 35.81 -14.04 42.77
C ARG A 9 34.76 -13.80 41.68
N SER A 10 35.29 -13.63 40.48
CA SER A 10 34.63 -13.51 39.18
C SER A 10 33.80 -14.74 38.78
N ALA A 11 32.61 -14.53 38.19
CA ALA A 11 32.06 -15.38 37.11
C ALA A 11 30.78 -14.78 36.48
N SER A 12 30.81 -14.66 35.14
CA SER A 12 29.73 -15.00 34.20
C SER A 12 28.46 -14.12 34.09
N SER A 13 28.45 -13.32 33.01
CA SER A 13 27.35 -13.06 32.04
C SER A 13 25.89 -13.38 32.41
N GLN A 14 25.04 -12.34 32.44
CA GLN A 14 23.83 -12.13 31.59
C GLN A 14 22.93 -11.03 32.20
N PRO A 15 22.44 -10.03 31.44
CA PRO A 15 21.23 -9.30 31.79
C PRO A 15 20.05 -9.89 31.02
N LEU A 16 19.22 -10.69 31.68
CA LEU A 16 17.94 -11.16 31.15
C LEU A 16 16.81 -10.54 32.00
N LYS A 17 15.83 -9.98 31.27
CA LYS A 17 14.50 -9.53 31.70
C LYS A 17 14.40 -8.14 32.35
N PHE A 18 14.17 -7.16 31.49
CA PHE A 18 13.03 -6.27 31.67
C PHE A 18 12.23 -6.23 30.36
N ALA A 19 11.28 -7.16 30.26
CA ALA A 19 10.11 -6.97 29.44
C ALA A 19 9.16 -6.08 30.26
N GLU A 20 8.73 -4.95 29.69
CA GLU A 20 7.31 -4.57 29.56
C GLU A 20 7.20 -3.15 28.99
N THR A 21 7.46 -2.99 27.70
CA THR A 21 6.82 -1.93 26.91
C THR A 21 5.79 -2.59 26.02
N SER A 22 4.72 -3.07 26.63
CA SER A 22 3.47 -3.36 25.93
C SER A 22 2.76 -2.04 25.62
N SER A 23 3.36 -1.22 24.74
CA SER A 23 2.53 -0.32 23.95
C SER A 23 1.64 -1.20 23.10
N HIS A 24 0.33 -1.06 23.25
CA HIS A 24 -0.68 -1.60 22.34
C HIS A 24 -0.45 -1.01 20.93
N GLN A 25 0.60 -1.46 20.28
CA GLN A 25 0.77 -1.34 18.85
C GLN A 25 -0.27 -2.31 18.32
N ARG A 26 -1.39 -1.77 17.79
CA ARG A 26 -2.25 -2.57 16.92
C ARG A 26 -1.29 -3.35 16.00
N PRO A 27 -1.45 -4.67 15.83
CA PRO A 27 -0.61 -5.41 14.91
C PRO A 27 -0.85 -4.81 13.53
N VAL A 28 -0.02 -3.85 13.14
CA VAL A 28 0.06 -3.39 11.76
C VAL A 28 0.57 -4.63 11.05
N ALA A 29 -0.29 -5.26 10.25
CA ALA A 29 0.09 -6.44 9.50
C ALA A 29 1.29 -6.04 8.64
N VAL A 30 2.48 -6.52 9.02
CA VAL A 30 3.70 -6.26 8.26
C VAL A 30 3.60 -7.14 7.01
N TRP A 31 3.09 -6.56 5.93
CA TRP A 31 2.93 -7.26 4.67
C TRP A 31 4.29 -7.54 4.04
N SER A 32 4.41 -8.64 3.30
CA SER A 32 5.63 -8.90 2.55
C SER A 32 5.75 -7.89 1.40
N LYS A 33 6.97 -7.48 1.06
CA LYS A 33 7.25 -6.63 -0.11
C LYS A 33 6.61 -7.18 -1.39
N ASN A 34 6.71 -8.50 -1.61
CA ASN A 34 6.14 -9.15 -2.79
C ASN A 34 4.61 -9.03 -2.86
N TRP A 35 3.95 -9.02 -1.70
CA TRP A 35 2.50 -8.82 -1.61
C TRP A 35 2.10 -7.40 -2.04
N ILE A 36 2.80 -6.38 -1.54
CA ILE A 36 2.54 -4.98 -1.89
C ILE A 36 2.75 -4.76 -3.39
N VAL A 37 3.88 -5.25 -3.94
CA VAL A 37 4.17 -5.17 -5.38
C VAL A 37 3.11 -5.91 -6.20
N GLY A 38 2.67 -7.09 -5.76
CA GLY A 38 1.62 -7.86 -6.41
C GLY A 38 0.29 -7.10 -6.50
N ARG A 39 -0.16 -6.51 -5.38
CA ARG A 39 -1.39 -5.69 -5.36
C ARG A 39 -1.29 -4.48 -6.28
N TRP A 40 -0.13 -3.83 -6.33
CA TRP A 40 0.14 -2.74 -7.26
C TRP A 40 0.03 -3.15 -8.73
N ILE A 41 0.63 -4.29 -9.12
CA ILE A 41 0.53 -4.80 -10.49
C ILE A 41 -0.93 -5.09 -10.86
N VAL A 42 -1.67 -5.74 -9.96
CA VAL A 42 -3.10 -6.03 -10.17
C VAL A 42 -3.90 -4.74 -10.32
N LEU A 43 -3.61 -3.73 -9.51
CA LEU A 43 -4.31 -2.45 -9.55
C LEU A 43 -4.07 -1.71 -10.87
N VAL A 44 -2.81 -1.67 -11.35
CA VAL A 44 -2.47 -1.08 -12.65
C VAL A 44 -3.12 -1.86 -13.79
N PHE A 45 -3.10 -3.19 -13.74
CA PHE A 45 -3.75 -4.03 -14.74
C PHE A 45 -5.26 -3.78 -14.77
N LEU A 46 -5.90 -3.69 -13.61
CA LEU A 46 -7.33 -3.43 -13.51
C LEU A 46 -7.70 -2.04 -14.03
N ALA A 47 -6.90 -1.01 -13.72
CA ALA A 47 -7.05 0.32 -14.29
C ALA A 47 -6.96 0.29 -15.82
N PHE A 48 -5.95 -0.39 -16.37
CA PHE A 48 -5.79 -0.53 -17.81
C PHE A 48 -6.97 -1.28 -18.45
N PHE A 49 -7.42 -2.37 -17.82
CA PHE A 49 -8.57 -3.14 -18.29
C PHE A 49 -9.83 -2.28 -18.37
N LEU A 50 -10.12 -1.46 -17.36
CA LEU A 50 -11.26 -0.54 -17.39
C LEU A 50 -11.18 0.44 -18.57
N VAL A 51 -10.01 1.04 -18.82
CA VAL A 51 -9.82 1.93 -19.97
C VAL A 51 -10.09 1.21 -21.29
N VAL A 52 -9.58 -0.02 -21.45
CA VAL A 52 -9.80 -0.79 -22.67
C VAL A 52 -11.29 -1.10 -22.87
N VAL A 53 -11.98 -1.53 -21.81
CA VAL A 53 -13.42 -1.80 -21.85
C VAL A 53 -14.20 -0.54 -22.22
N ASP A 54 -13.88 0.60 -21.61
CA ASP A 54 -14.52 1.88 -21.94
C ASP A 54 -14.33 2.26 -23.41
N ILE A 55 -13.13 2.09 -23.96
CA ILE A 55 -12.88 2.36 -25.39
C ILE A 55 -13.72 1.44 -26.28
N GLN A 56 -13.82 0.15 -25.96
CA GLN A 56 -14.60 -0.79 -26.75
C GLN A 56 -16.11 -0.53 -26.66
N CYS A 57 -16.62 -0.27 -25.46
CA CYS A 57 -18.01 0.11 -25.24
C CYS A 57 -18.35 1.40 -25.99
N PHE A 58 -17.46 2.40 -25.99
CA PHE A 58 -17.66 3.63 -26.74
C PHE A 58 -17.71 3.39 -28.25
N ARG A 59 -16.82 2.53 -28.78
CA ARG A 59 -16.83 2.14 -30.20
C ARG A 59 -18.13 1.43 -30.59
N LEU A 60 -18.62 0.53 -29.74
CA LEU A 60 -19.88 -0.18 -29.96
C LEU A 60 -21.06 0.80 -29.91
N LEU A 61 -21.10 1.69 -28.92
CA LEU A 61 -22.13 2.72 -28.78
C LEU A 61 -22.22 3.58 -30.05
N ARG A 62 -21.07 4.09 -30.53
CA ARG A 62 -21.02 4.89 -31.76
C ARG A 62 -21.43 4.14 -33.01
N LYS A 63 -21.18 2.83 -33.07
CA LYS A 63 -21.47 2.00 -34.24
C LYS A 63 -22.95 1.62 -34.33
N TYR A 64 -23.57 1.31 -33.19
CA TYR A 64 -24.91 0.71 -33.16
C TYR A 64 -26.02 1.69 -32.74
N ASN A 65 -25.75 2.65 -31.84
CA ASN A 65 -26.74 3.61 -31.34
C ASN A 65 -26.13 5.02 -31.23
N PRO A 66 -25.77 5.68 -32.35
CA PRO A 66 -25.12 6.99 -32.32
C PRO A 66 -26.00 8.10 -31.72
N GLU A 67 -27.32 8.00 -31.83
CA GLU A 67 -28.30 8.92 -31.22
C GLU A 67 -28.24 8.94 -29.69
N ASP A 68 -27.95 7.78 -29.07
CA ASP A 68 -27.86 7.62 -27.62
C ASP A 68 -26.45 7.86 -27.08
N THR A 69 -25.52 8.34 -27.92
CA THR A 69 -24.10 8.52 -27.55
C THR A 69 -23.95 9.37 -26.28
N VAL A 70 -24.74 10.44 -26.12
CA VAL A 70 -24.64 11.33 -24.96
C VAL A 70 -25.04 10.61 -23.67
N TYR A 71 -26.15 9.86 -23.70
CA TYR A 71 -26.62 9.10 -22.54
C TYR A 71 -25.66 7.95 -22.22
N GLY A 72 -25.21 7.20 -23.23
CA GLY A 72 -24.25 6.13 -23.05
C GLY A 72 -22.90 6.64 -22.52
N LEU A 73 -22.38 7.76 -23.01
CA LEU A 73 -21.18 8.41 -22.46
C LEU A 73 -21.38 8.84 -21.01
N PHE A 74 -22.54 9.36 -20.65
CA PHE A 74 -22.85 9.74 -19.28
C PHE A 74 -22.84 8.52 -18.35
N MET A 75 -23.52 7.43 -18.74
CA MET A 75 -23.57 6.19 -17.96
C MET A 75 -22.20 5.52 -17.85
N MET A 76 -21.42 5.50 -18.93
CA MET A 76 -20.04 5.01 -18.91
C MET A 76 -19.18 5.86 -17.99
N GLY A 77 -19.24 7.19 -18.11
CA GLY A 77 -18.49 8.12 -17.28
C GLY A 77 -18.80 7.94 -15.78
N LEU A 78 -20.06 7.74 -15.41
CA LEU A 78 -20.43 7.41 -14.03
C LEU A 78 -19.78 6.10 -13.56
N GLY A 79 -19.85 5.05 -14.39
CA GLY A 79 -19.20 3.77 -14.11
C GLY A 79 -17.68 3.92 -13.93
N SER A 80 -17.02 4.65 -14.81
CA SER A 80 -15.58 4.92 -14.74
C SER A 80 -15.23 5.72 -13.49
N VAL A 81 -16.00 6.75 -13.11
CA VAL A 81 -15.76 7.54 -11.88
C VAL A 81 -15.82 6.65 -10.64
N VAL A 82 -16.82 5.76 -10.55
CA VAL A 82 -16.92 4.81 -9.42
C VAL A 82 -15.77 3.81 -9.44
N GLY A 83 -15.46 3.23 -10.61
CA GLY A 83 -14.38 2.25 -10.77
C GLY A 83 -13.01 2.84 -10.44
N PHE A 84 -12.64 3.98 -11.04
CA PHE A 84 -11.39 4.68 -10.76
C PHE A 84 -11.36 5.26 -9.35
N GLY A 85 -12.49 5.68 -8.78
CA GLY A 85 -12.58 6.11 -7.40
C GLY A 85 -12.15 4.99 -6.44
N PHE A 86 -12.70 3.78 -6.63
CA PHE A 86 -12.32 2.60 -5.84
C PHE A 86 -10.87 2.16 -6.06
N LEU A 87 -10.36 2.25 -7.30
CA LEU A 87 -8.93 2.00 -7.56
C LEU A 87 -8.05 3.06 -6.88
N GLY A 88 -8.48 4.31 -6.85
CA GLY A 88 -7.80 5.40 -6.17
C GLY A 88 -7.69 5.16 -4.66
N THR A 89 -8.79 4.74 -4.01
CA THR A 89 -8.77 4.42 -2.58
C THR A 89 -7.84 3.24 -2.29
N GLN A 90 -7.88 2.18 -3.09
CA GLN A 90 -6.95 1.05 -2.95
C GLN A 90 -5.49 1.45 -3.21
N ALA A 91 -5.23 2.36 -4.15
CA ALA A 91 -3.90 2.88 -4.39
C ALA A 91 -3.39 3.68 -3.19
N GLN A 92 -4.24 4.49 -2.55
CA GLN A 92 -3.90 5.21 -1.32
C GLN A 92 -3.58 4.26 -0.17
N GLU A 93 -4.42 3.22 0.04
CA GLU A 93 -4.14 2.16 1.03
C GLU A 93 -2.79 1.50 0.76
N LEU A 94 -2.47 1.20 -0.50
CA LEU A 94 -1.19 0.59 -0.87
C LEU A 94 0.01 1.51 -0.66
N VAL A 95 -0.15 2.83 -0.85
CA VAL A 95 0.90 3.80 -0.53
C VAL A 95 1.14 3.86 0.98
N GLU A 96 0.08 3.80 1.79
CA GLU A 96 0.21 3.75 3.25
C GLU A 96 0.85 2.45 3.72
N ASP A 97 0.43 1.31 3.17
CA ASP A 97 1.04 -0.01 3.43
C ASP A 97 2.53 0.00 3.06
N ALA A 98 2.91 0.60 1.92
CA ALA A 98 4.30 0.69 1.48
C ALA A 98 5.20 1.48 2.45
N LYS A 99 4.66 2.45 3.21
CA LYS A 99 5.42 3.19 4.22
C LYS A 99 5.79 2.35 5.44
N THR A 100 5.09 1.23 5.66
CA THR A 100 5.31 0.35 6.81
C THR A 100 6.35 -0.74 6.54
N VAL A 101 6.80 -0.88 5.28
CA VAL A 101 7.72 -1.92 4.83
C VAL A 101 8.96 -1.30 4.20
N ASN A 102 10.14 -1.79 4.57
CA ASN A 102 11.41 -1.37 3.96
C ASN A 102 11.62 -2.05 2.59
N ASP A 103 12.39 -1.41 1.71
CA ASP A 103 12.82 -1.95 0.41
C ASP A 103 11.75 -2.13 -0.68
N VAL A 104 10.57 -1.51 -0.57
CA VAL A 104 9.57 -1.51 -1.65
C VAL A 104 10.03 -0.59 -2.80
N PRO A 105 9.75 -0.92 -4.08
CA PRO A 105 10.15 -0.07 -5.20
C PRO A 105 9.62 1.37 -5.08
N PHE A 106 10.39 2.36 -5.54
CA PHE A 106 10.06 3.78 -5.35
C PHE A 106 8.67 4.16 -5.91
N TRP A 107 8.23 3.51 -6.99
CA TRP A 107 6.94 3.76 -7.63
C TRP A 107 5.75 3.28 -6.79
N CYS A 108 5.95 2.39 -5.81
CA CYS A 108 4.92 1.98 -4.86
C CYS A 108 4.54 3.07 -3.85
N TYR A 109 5.35 4.13 -3.72
CA TYR A 109 5.04 5.30 -2.89
C TYR A 109 4.26 6.38 -3.66
N GLY A 110 3.86 6.07 -4.89
CA GLY A 110 3.30 7.04 -5.84
C GLY A 110 4.39 7.82 -6.58
N LEU A 111 3.98 8.54 -7.63
CA LEU A 111 4.83 9.49 -8.34
C LEU A 111 5.05 10.73 -7.47
N VAL A 112 5.81 10.59 -6.39
CA VAL A 112 6.35 11.75 -5.68
C VAL A 112 7.50 12.26 -6.54
N SER A 113 7.25 13.36 -7.27
CA SER A 113 8.32 14.12 -7.93
C SER A 113 9.46 14.29 -6.94
N GLY A 114 10.63 13.80 -7.29
CA GLY A 114 11.85 14.01 -6.51
C GLY A 114 11.93 15.49 -6.19
N ARG A 115 11.81 15.83 -4.90
CA ARG A 115 12.10 17.17 -4.43
C ARG A 115 13.59 17.34 -4.62
N SER A 116 13.98 17.86 -5.79
CA SER A 116 15.34 18.32 -6.02
C SER A 116 15.64 19.36 -4.95
N ASN A 117 16.68 19.11 -4.17
CA ASN A 117 17.27 20.10 -3.26
C ASN A 117 17.62 21.38 -4.01
#